data_AF-S7VT51-F1
#
_entry.id   AF-S7VT51-F1
#
_cell.length_a   1.000
_cell.length_b   1.000
_cell.length_c   1.000
_cell.angle_alpha   90.00
_cell.angle_beta   90.00
_cell.angle_gamma   90.00
#
_symmetry.space_group_name_H-M   'P 1'
#
loop_
_entity.id
_entity.type
_entity.pdbx_description
1 polymer ?
#
loop_
_entity_poly.entity_id
_entity_poly.type
_entity_poly.pdbx_seq_one_letter_code
_entity_poly.pdbx_strand_id
1 'polypeptide(L)'
;MLKELVNNEMNLPDLIRAFTEAAMELFPDYYGIKNATAALIGIPNNLDWDGMWDFLADYFRSNHGKEINEYSAKSIKVFSSIRHERFEDGVLTSESEVDRVINITFDNENNILVSIAPSLSPKKAAFKSGSEYKKSYVGFDPDYLFTVSFDDFNEIDSFMLEMPNRKLKIVYYD
;
A
#
# COMPACT_ATOMS: atom_id res chain seq x y z
N MET A 1 8.51 -0.32 -3.95
CA MET A 1 8.68 0.73 -2.91
C MET A 1 9.10 2.10 -3.44
N LEU A 2 10.33 2.33 -3.92
CA LEU A 2 10.71 3.65 -4.49
C LEU A 2 10.03 3.92 -5.85
N LYS A 3 9.88 2.90 -6.69
CA LYS A 3 9.12 2.98 -7.95
C LYS A 3 7.61 3.21 -7.75
N GLU A 4 7.06 2.85 -6.59
CA GLU A 4 5.61 3.01 -6.29
C GLU A 4 5.31 4.37 -5.64
N LEU A 5 6.26 4.96 -4.91
CA LEU A 5 6.17 6.34 -4.41
C LEU A 5 6.21 7.38 -5.55
N VAL A 6 6.70 7.00 -6.73
CA VAL A 6 6.79 7.86 -7.92
C VAL A 6 5.43 8.07 -8.60
N ASN A 7 4.41 7.29 -8.23
CA ASN A 7 3.08 7.34 -8.86
C ASN A 7 2.06 8.25 -8.16
N ASN A 8 2.45 9.05 -7.16
CA ASN A 8 1.60 10.12 -6.64
C ASN A 8 2.41 11.41 -6.43
N GLU A 9 2.21 12.35 -7.36
CA GLU A 9 2.56 13.78 -7.39
C GLU A 9 4.03 14.23 -7.37
N MET A 10 5.02 13.36 -7.14
CA MET A 10 6.44 13.71 -7.34
C MET A 10 7.17 12.67 -8.19
N ASN A 11 7.79 13.13 -9.28
CA ASN A 11 8.69 12.28 -10.06
C ASN A 11 9.95 11.92 -9.22
N LEU A 12 10.59 10.79 -9.53
CA LEU A 12 11.78 10.30 -8.82
C LEU A 12 12.89 11.37 -8.64
N PRO A 13 13.21 12.19 -9.67
CA PRO A 13 14.15 13.31 -9.51
C PRO A 13 13.75 14.32 -8.42
N ASP A 14 12.47 14.72 -8.35
CA ASP A 14 11.97 15.65 -7.35
C ASP A 14 12.02 15.06 -5.94
N LEU A 15 11.73 13.77 -5.81
CA LEU A 15 11.86 13.06 -4.53
C LEU A 15 13.31 13.00 -4.06
N ILE A 16 14.26 12.70 -4.96
CA ILE A 16 15.68 12.68 -4.62
C ILE A 16 16.15 14.08 -4.23
N ARG A 17 15.72 15.10 -4.97
CA ARG A 17 16.04 16.49 -4.64
C ARG A 17 15.55 16.86 -3.25
N ALA A 18 14.28 16.61 -2.94
CA ALA A 18 13.70 16.85 -1.62
C ALA A 18 14.45 16.10 -0.51
N PHE A 19 14.82 14.84 -0.74
CA PHE A 19 15.66 14.07 0.18
C PHE A 19 17.02 14.74 0.42
N THR A 20 17.72 15.13 -0.64
CA THR A 20 19.06 15.74 -0.51
C THR A 20 19.00 17.11 0.16
N GLU A 21 17.97 17.91 -0.12
CA GLU A 21 17.73 19.21 0.51
C GLU A 21 17.46 19.05 2.01
N ALA A 22 16.56 18.13 2.39
CA ALA A 22 16.28 17.84 3.79
C ALA A 22 17.50 17.27 4.52
N ALA A 23 18.29 16.40 3.87
CA ALA A 23 19.49 15.84 4.48
C ALA A 23 20.58 16.89 4.72
N MET A 24 20.74 17.86 3.82
CA MET A 24 21.64 19.01 4.03
C MET A 24 21.18 19.90 5.19
N GLU A 25 19.88 20.07 5.37
CA GLU A 25 19.32 20.84 6.50
C GLU A 25 19.49 20.13 7.84
N LEU A 26 19.21 18.82 7.88
CA LEU A 26 19.24 18.03 9.11
C LEU A 26 20.66 17.64 9.55
N PHE A 27 21.58 17.45 8.60
CA PHE A 27 22.93 16.96 8.85
C PHE A 27 24.02 17.78 8.15
N PRO A 28 24.07 19.11 8.36
CA PRO A 28 24.94 20.00 7.59
C PRO A 28 26.44 19.68 7.71
N ASP A 29 26.87 19.13 8.85
CA ASP A 29 28.28 18.77 9.10
C ASP A 29 28.73 17.47 8.38
N TYR A 30 27.77 16.64 7.94
CA TYR A 30 28.03 15.31 7.38
C TYR A 30 27.51 15.15 5.95
N TYR A 31 26.56 15.98 5.55
CA TYR A 31 25.86 15.90 4.29
C TYR A 31 25.87 17.27 3.61
N GLY A 32 26.87 17.50 2.76
CA GLY A 32 27.03 18.74 2.01
C GLY A 32 26.68 18.61 0.54
N ILE A 33 26.93 19.69 -0.21
CA ILE A 33 26.65 19.79 -1.66
C ILE A 33 27.23 18.60 -2.44
N LYS A 34 28.45 18.17 -2.12
CA LYS A 34 29.09 17.02 -2.79
C LYS A 34 28.28 15.73 -2.64
N ASN A 35 27.74 15.49 -1.44
CA ASN A 35 26.92 14.32 -1.13
C ASN A 35 25.56 14.41 -1.85
N ALA A 36 24.95 15.60 -1.86
CA ALA A 36 23.71 15.85 -2.59
C ALA A 36 23.87 15.61 -4.10
N THR A 37 24.95 16.13 -4.71
CA THR A 37 25.26 15.88 -6.13
C THR A 37 25.49 14.40 -6.41
N ALA A 38 26.22 13.71 -5.53
CA ALA A 38 26.44 12.28 -5.66
C ALA A 38 25.13 11.47 -5.54
N ALA A 39 24.21 11.87 -4.65
CA ALA A 39 22.92 11.21 -4.47
C ALA A 39 21.98 11.42 -5.66
N LEU A 40 21.94 12.64 -6.24
CA LEU A 40 21.15 12.94 -7.43
C LEU A 40 21.50 12.07 -8.65
N ILE A 41 22.75 11.64 -8.75
CA ILE A 41 23.25 10.77 -9.83
C ILE A 41 23.23 9.30 -9.41
N GLY A 42 23.63 9.01 -8.17
CA GLY A 42 23.82 7.66 -7.68
C GLY A 42 22.52 6.93 -7.39
N ILE A 43 21.52 7.61 -6.84
CA ILE A 43 20.25 6.96 -6.46
C ILE A 43 19.50 6.42 -7.68
N PRO A 44 19.29 7.18 -8.78
CA PRO A 44 18.64 6.64 -9.98
C PRO A 44 19.40 5.45 -10.55
N ASN A 45 20.72 5.58 -10.72
CA ASN A 45 21.56 4.52 -11.29
C ASN A 45 21.54 3.22 -10.47
N ASN A 46 21.44 3.31 -9.14
CA ASN A 46 21.33 2.13 -8.29
C ASN A 46 19.91 1.53 -8.32
N LEU A 47 18.86 2.33 -8.47
CA LEU A 47 17.48 1.84 -8.58
C LEU A 47 17.18 1.21 -9.95
N ASP A 48 17.89 1.63 -10.99
CA ASP A 48 17.83 1.06 -12.33
C ASP A 48 18.75 -0.16 -12.51
N TRP A 49 19.59 -0.46 -11.52
CA TRP A 49 20.44 -1.64 -11.55
C TRP A 49 19.67 -2.88 -11.08
N ASP A 50 19.39 -3.80 -12.02
CA ASP A 50 18.62 -5.02 -11.76
C ASP A 50 19.20 -5.90 -10.63
N GLY A 51 20.53 -5.91 -10.45
CA GLY A 51 21.21 -6.69 -9.42
C GLY A 51 21.40 -5.99 -8.06
N MET A 52 20.86 -4.77 -7.91
CA MET A 52 21.06 -3.97 -6.69
C MET A 52 20.45 -4.62 -5.45
N TRP A 53 19.27 -5.21 -5.58
CA TRP A 53 18.57 -5.83 -4.46
C TRP A 53 19.29 -7.08 -3.95
N ASP A 54 19.79 -7.91 -4.87
CA ASP A 54 20.61 -9.08 -4.55
C ASP A 54 21.90 -8.66 -3.86
N PHE A 55 22.57 -7.62 -4.39
CA PHE A 55 23.78 -7.07 -3.78
C PHE A 55 23.53 -6.57 -2.33
N LEU A 56 22.43 -5.85 -2.09
CA LEU A 56 22.10 -5.40 -0.74
C LEU A 56 21.79 -6.57 0.19
N ALA A 57 21.02 -7.55 -0.28
CA ALA A 57 20.71 -8.75 0.51
C ALA A 57 21.99 -9.49 0.92
N ASP A 58 22.91 -9.67 -0.03
CA ASP A 58 24.21 -10.27 0.22
C ASP A 58 25.07 -9.43 1.17
N TYR A 59 25.18 -8.12 0.94
CA TYR A 59 25.98 -7.22 1.76
C TYR A 59 25.52 -7.25 3.23
N PHE A 60 24.22 -7.13 3.49
CA PHE A 60 23.69 -7.12 4.86
C PHE A 60 23.79 -8.48 5.54
N ARG A 61 23.63 -9.56 4.77
CA ARG A 61 23.85 -10.93 5.27
C ARG A 61 25.30 -11.13 5.67
N SER A 62 26.24 -10.82 4.78
CA SER A 62 27.66 -11.08 4.98
C SER A 62 28.32 -10.15 6.00
N ASN A 63 27.96 -8.86 6.02
CA ASN A 63 28.65 -7.88 6.86
C ASN A 63 27.93 -7.58 8.18
N HIS A 64 26.63 -7.84 8.24
CA HIS A 64 25.82 -7.50 9.40
C HIS A 64 25.06 -8.70 9.98
N GLY A 65 25.17 -9.90 9.39
CA GLY A 65 24.43 -11.09 9.82
C GLY A 65 22.91 -10.92 9.71
N LYS A 66 22.45 -9.95 8.92
CA LYS A 66 21.04 -9.64 8.75
C LYS A 66 20.55 -10.25 7.45
N GLU A 67 19.61 -11.18 7.54
CA GLU A 67 18.88 -11.62 6.36
C GLU A 67 17.91 -10.52 5.94
N ILE A 68 18.18 -9.92 4.79
CA ILE A 68 17.13 -9.31 3.99
C ILE A 68 16.50 -10.49 3.25
N ASN A 69 15.61 -11.21 3.94
CA ASN A 69 14.65 -12.05 3.21
C ASN A 69 14.03 -11.14 2.17
N GLU A 70 13.80 -11.65 0.94
CA GLU A 70 12.82 -11.03 0.03
C GLU A 70 11.73 -10.49 0.92
N TYR A 71 11.62 -9.16 0.95
CA TYR A 71 10.67 -8.51 1.85
C TYR A 71 9.39 -9.31 1.69
N SER A 72 8.74 -9.64 2.80
CA SER A 72 7.30 -9.78 2.82
C SER A 72 6.76 -8.52 2.15
N ALA A 73 6.74 -8.50 0.82
CA ALA A 73 6.63 -7.29 0.05
C ALA A 73 5.21 -6.93 0.32
N LYS A 74 5.03 -5.92 1.17
CA LYS A 74 3.70 -5.46 1.47
C LYS A 74 3.17 -4.96 0.14
N SER A 75 2.37 -5.78 -0.53
CA SER A 75 1.82 -5.39 -1.82
C SER A 75 0.76 -4.36 -1.50
N ILE A 76 0.96 -3.16 -2.03
CA ILE A 76 0.01 -2.08 -1.89
C ILE A 76 -0.82 -2.11 -3.17
N LYS A 77 -2.11 -2.40 -3.04
CA LYS A 77 -3.08 -2.20 -4.11
C LYS A 77 -3.94 -1.00 -3.77
N VAL A 78 -4.04 -0.07 -4.72
CA VAL A 78 -4.94 1.08 -4.66
C VAL A 78 -6.10 0.79 -5.58
N PHE A 79 -7.30 0.79 -5.02
CA PHE A 79 -8.54 0.61 -5.76
C PHE A 79 -9.31 1.94 -5.72
N SER A 80 -9.52 2.51 -6.89
CA SER A 80 -10.37 3.69 -7.07
C SER A 80 -11.78 3.20 -7.34
N SER A 81 -12.75 3.68 -6.58
CA SER A 81 -14.15 3.36 -6.77
C SER A 81 -14.91 4.62 -7.14
N ILE A 82 -15.63 4.57 -8.25
CA ILE A 82 -16.49 5.68 -8.71
C ILE A 82 -17.93 5.51 -8.25
N ARG A 83 -18.33 4.29 -7.88
CA ARG A 83 -19.71 3.96 -7.47
C ARG A 83 -19.73 3.05 -6.26
N HIS A 84 -20.65 3.30 -5.33
CA HIS A 84 -20.83 2.45 -4.17
C HIS A 84 -22.28 2.30 -3.72
N GLU A 85 -22.62 1.09 -3.28
CA GLU A 85 -23.94 0.70 -2.81
C GLU A 85 -23.91 0.45 -1.30
N ARG A 86 -24.86 1.02 -0.57
CA ARG A 86 -25.02 0.83 0.88
C ARG A 86 -26.25 -0.02 1.16
N PHE A 87 -26.06 -1.04 1.98
CA PHE A 87 -27.11 -1.89 2.48
C PHE A 87 -27.20 -1.79 4.00
N GLU A 88 -28.41 -1.67 4.52
CA GLU A 88 -28.71 -1.76 5.94
C GLU A 88 -29.76 -2.85 6.14
N ASP A 89 -29.53 -3.75 7.10
CA ASP A 89 -30.38 -4.94 7.30
C ASP A 89 -30.55 -5.79 6.02
N GLY A 90 -29.55 -5.75 5.12
CA GLY A 90 -29.56 -6.46 3.84
C GLY A 90 -30.37 -5.78 2.72
N VAL A 91 -30.99 -4.62 2.99
CA VAL A 91 -31.77 -3.84 2.01
C VAL A 91 -30.90 -2.72 1.45
N LEU A 92 -30.92 -2.52 0.13
CA LEU A 92 -30.24 -1.38 -0.51
C LEU A 92 -30.90 -0.08 -0.04
N THR A 93 -30.12 0.78 0.61
CA THR A 93 -30.58 2.06 1.20
C THR A 93 -30.07 3.28 0.46
N SER A 94 -28.90 3.19 -0.17
CA SER A 94 -28.36 4.26 -0.99
C SER A 94 -27.43 3.72 -2.07
N GLU A 95 -27.40 4.43 -3.18
CA GLU A 95 -26.38 4.31 -4.21
C GLU A 95 -25.74 5.69 -4.40
N SER A 96 -24.46 5.73 -4.68
CA SER A 96 -23.72 7.00 -4.80
C SER A 96 -22.62 6.87 -5.84
N GLU A 97 -22.55 7.85 -6.73
CA GLU A 97 -21.48 8.03 -7.70
C GLU A 97 -20.50 9.07 -7.14
N VAL A 98 -19.63 8.62 -6.22
CA VAL A 98 -18.66 9.47 -5.54
C VAL A 98 -17.34 8.75 -5.49
N ASP A 99 -16.28 9.47 -5.87
CA ASP A 99 -14.92 8.94 -5.84
C ASP A 99 -14.49 8.56 -4.42
N ARG A 100 -13.99 7.33 -4.30
CA ARG A 100 -13.39 6.78 -3.09
C ARG A 100 -12.09 6.12 -3.47
N VAL A 101 -11.04 6.41 -2.69
CA VAL A 101 -9.76 5.73 -2.81
C VAL A 101 -9.65 4.73 -1.67
N ILE A 102 -9.53 3.46 -2.02
CA ILE A 102 -9.41 2.35 -1.09
C ILE A 102 -7.96 1.86 -1.18
N ASN A 103 -7.20 2.07 -0.10
CA ASN A 103 -5.83 1.59 -0.01
C ASN A 103 -5.83 0.27 0.76
N ILE A 104 -5.33 -0.79 0.13
CA ILE A 104 -5.18 -2.11 0.72
C ILE A 104 -3.71 -2.49 0.70
N THR A 105 -3.13 -2.68 1.89
CA THR A 105 -1.78 -3.21 2.04
C THR A 105 -1.86 -4.64 2.51
N PHE A 106 -1.37 -5.58 1.73
CA PHE A 106 -1.28 -6.99 2.12
C PHE A 106 0.04 -7.26 2.84
N ASP A 107 0.00 -8.06 3.90
CA ASP A 107 1.17 -8.49 4.66
C ASP A 107 1.21 -10.03 4.62
N ASN A 108 2.01 -10.56 3.68
CA ASN A 108 2.15 -12.00 3.42
C ASN A 108 0.81 -12.74 3.27
N GLU A 109 -0.18 -12.12 2.62
CA GLU A 109 -1.57 -12.59 2.43
C GLU A 109 -2.39 -12.83 3.71
N ASN A 110 -1.75 -12.95 4.87
CA ASN A 110 -2.36 -13.29 6.15
C ASN A 110 -3.03 -12.10 6.81
N ASN A 111 -2.50 -10.89 6.63
CA ASN A 111 -3.09 -9.68 7.19
C ASN A 111 -3.22 -8.60 6.13
N ILE A 112 -4.18 -7.70 6.32
CA ILE A 112 -4.33 -6.49 5.52
C ILE A 112 -4.42 -5.25 6.41
N LEU A 113 -4.00 -4.12 5.85
CA LEU A 113 -4.32 -2.79 6.34
C LEU A 113 -5.19 -2.10 5.28
N VAL A 114 -6.40 -1.69 5.68
CA VAL A 114 -7.39 -1.05 4.79
C VAL A 114 -7.64 0.38 5.25
N SER A 115 -7.68 1.33 4.31
CA SER A 115 -8.25 2.66 4.53
C SER A 115 -9.12 3.07 3.35
N ILE A 116 -10.13 3.90 3.61
CA ILE A 116 -11.02 4.44 2.58
C ILE A 116 -11.01 5.96 2.74
N ALA A 117 -10.46 6.69 1.80
CA ALA A 117 -10.46 8.14 1.86
C ALA A 117 -11.82 8.70 1.42
N PRO A 118 -12.45 9.62 2.19
CA PRO A 118 -12.08 10.13 3.52
C PRO A 118 -12.81 9.42 4.68
N SER A 119 -13.59 8.37 4.41
CA SER A 119 -14.60 7.83 5.32
C SER A 119 -14.12 6.78 6.34
N LEU A 120 -12.95 6.16 6.13
CA LEU A 120 -12.43 5.13 7.02
C LEU A 120 -10.93 5.29 7.25
N SER A 121 -10.56 5.60 8.49
CA SER A 121 -9.18 5.55 8.97
C SER A 121 -8.59 4.13 8.84
N PRO A 122 -7.26 3.97 8.74
CA PRO A 122 -6.64 2.65 8.61
C PRO A 122 -7.10 1.63 9.65
N LYS A 123 -7.52 0.44 9.19
CA LYS A 123 -7.93 -0.71 10.00
C LYS A 123 -7.12 -1.94 9.62
N LYS A 124 -6.62 -2.65 10.63
CA LYS A 124 -5.95 -3.94 10.44
C LYS A 124 -6.97 -5.07 10.47
N ALA A 125 -6.77 -6.07 9.62
CA ALA A 125 -7.59 -7.26 9.56
C ALA A 125 -6.75 -8.51 9.26
N ALA A 126 -7.16 -9.66 9.79
CA ALA A 126 -6.57 -10.96 9.53
C ALA A 126 -7.39 -11.72 8.49
N PHE A 127 -6.72 -12.51 7.65
CA PHE A 127 -7.36 -13.41 6.71
C PHE A 127 -8.26 -14.38 7.47
N LYS A 128 -9.49 -14.51 6.97
CA LYS A 128 -10.51 -15.39 7.55
C LYS A 128 -10.71 -16.62 6.67
N SER A 129 -11.00 -16.39 5.40
CA SER A 129 -11.25 -17.43 4.40
C SER A 129 -11.38 -16.83 3.02
N GLY A 130 -11.26 -17.64 1.97
CA GLY A 130 -11.45 -17.20 0.60
C GLY A 130 -10.87 -18.15 -0.43
N SER A 131 -10.97 -17.74 -1.69
CA SER A 131 -10.28 -18.30 -2.84
C SER A 131 -9.30 -17.26 -3.42
N GLU A 132 -8.65 -17.59 -4.53
CA GLU A 132 -7.81 -16.63 -5.27
C GLU A 132 -8.59 -15.39 -5.73
N TYR A 133 -9.82 -15.56 -6.21
CA TYR A 133 -10.66 -14.46 -6.73
C TYR A 133 -11.47 -13.72 -5.65
N LYS A 134 -11.52 -14.24 -4.42
CA LYS A 134 -12.33 -13.61 -3.36
C LYS A 134 -11.79 -13.94 -1.98
N LYS A 135 -11.19 -12.95 -1.32
CA LYS A 135 -10.58 -13.09 0.01
C LYS A 135 -11.35 -12.28 1.04
N SER A 136 -11.66 -12.89 2.19
CA SER A 136 -12.33 -12.23 3.32
C SER A 136 -11.38 -12.08 4.50
N TYR A 137 -11.50 -10.95 5.20
CA TYR A 137 -10.61 -10.55 6.28
C TYR A 137 -11.43 -10.00 7.46
N VAL A 138 -11.18 -10.53 8.66
CA VAL A 138 -11.81 -10.08 9.90
C VAL A 138 -10.97 -8.99 10.55
N GLY A 139 -11.59 -7.85 10.83
CA GLY A 139 -10.95 -6.74 11.51
C GLY A 139 -10.44 -7.13 12.89
N PHE A 140 -9.31 -6.57 13.29
CA PHE A 140 -8.86 -6.63 14.70
C PHE A 140 -9.82 -5.83 15.59
N ASP A 141 -10.46 -4.82 14.99
CA ASP A 141 -11.70 -4.24 15.47
C ASP A 141 -12.87 -5.13 14.98
N PRO A 142 -13.53 -5.88 15.86
CA PRO A 142 -14.53 -6.89 15.49
C PRO A 142 -15.80 -6.29 14.88
N ASP A 143 -15.95 -4.96 14.91
CA ASP A 143 -17.00 -4.26 14.17
C ASP A 143 -16.79 -4.30 12.65
N TYR A 144 -15.66 -4.80 12.14
CA TYR A 144 -15.33 -4.72 10.72
C TYR A 144 -15.03 -6.09 10.10
N LEU A 145 -15.58 -6.30 8.90
CA LEU A 145 -15.24 -7.39 8.00
C LEU A 145 -14.99 -6.79 6.62
N PHE A 146 -13.95 -7.25 5.95
CA PHE A 146 -13.57 -6.78 4.62
C PHE A 146 -13.57 -7.95 3.65
N THR A 147 -14.01 -7.72 2.41
CA THR A 147 -13.88 -8.69 1.33
C THR A 147 -13.29 -7.99 0.12
N VAL A 148 -12.27 -8.62 -0.48
CA VAL A 148 -11.61 -8.16 -1.70
C VAL A 148 -11.90 -9.20 -2.78
N SER A 149 -12.51 -8.76 -3.88
CA SER A 149 -12.70 -9.58 -5.08
C SER A 149 -11.64 -9.22 -6.11
N PHE A 150 -11.10 -10.22 -6.79
CA PHE A 150 -10.07 -10.06 -7.81
C PHE A 150 -10.56 -10.57 -9.17
N ASP A 151 -10.08 -9.95 -10.23
CA ASP A 151 -10.26 -10.43 -11.61
C ASP A 151 -9.20 -11.47 -12.01
N ASP A 152 -9.24 -11.91 -13.26
CA ASP A 152 -8.29 -12.89 -13.83
C ASP A 152 -6.84 -12.35 -13.93
N PHE A 153 -6.65 -11.03 -13.82
CA PHE A 153 -5.35 -10.36 -13.82
C PHE A 153 -4.86 -10.06 -12.40
N ASN A 154 -5.55 -10.57 -11.37
CA ASN A 154 -5.27 -10.31 -9.96
C ASN A 154 -5.37 -8.80 -9.61
N GLU A 155 -6.16 -8.04 -10.35
CA GLU A 155 -6.56 -6.69 -9.99
C GLU A 155 -7.85 -6.69 -9.18
N ILE A 156 -8.06 -5.64 -8.38
CA ILE A 156 -9.26 -5.55 -7.53
C ILE A 156 -10.44 -5.17 -8.42
N ASP A 157 -11.40 -6.09 -8.54
CA ASP A 157 -12.66 -5.90 -9.26
C ASP A 157 -13.70 -5.18 -8.38
N SER A 158 -13.77 -5.58 -7.10
CA SER A 158 -14.67 -4.97 -6.14
C SER A 158 -14.15 -5.09 -4.72
N PHE A 159 -14.53 -4.11 -3.90
CA PHE A 159 -14.20 -4.09 -2.48
C PHE A 159 -15.48 -4.00 -1.65
N MET A 160 -15.55 -4.75 -0.56
CA MET A 160 -16.70 -4.73 0.33
C MET A 160 -16.29 -4.51 1.78
N LEU A 161 -16.99 -3.60 2.43
CA LEU A 161 -16.91 -3.28 3.85
C LEU A 161 -18.21 -3.71 4.53
N GLU A 162 -18.11 -4.53 5.57
CA GLU A 162 -19.25 -4.91 6.40
C GLU A 162 -18.99 -4.50 7.86
N MET A 163 -20.04 -3.99 8.51
CA MET A 163 -20.10 -3.79 9.95
C MET A 163 -21.19 -4.70 10.54
N PRO A 164 -20.88 -5.96 10.89
CA PRO A 164 -21.88 -6.98 11.23
C PRO A 164 -22.79 -6.57 12.39
N ASN A 165 -22.22 -5.97 13.44
CA ASN A 165 -22.97 -5.51 14.61
C ASN A 165 -23.98 -4.39 14.28
N ARG A 166 -23.74 -3.64 13.20
CA ARG A 166 -24.61 -2.58 12.69
C ARG A 166 -25.45 -3.04 11.50
N LYS A 167 -25.30 -4.30 11.08
CA LYS A 167 -25.91 -4.88 9.88
C LYS A 167 -25.78 -3.99 8.65
N LEU A 168 -24.62 -3.36 8.54
CA LEU A 168 -24.31 -2.42 7.47
C LEU A 168 -23.31 -3.07 6.53
N LYS A 169 -23.54 -2.92 5.24
CA LYS A 169 -22.65 -3.38 4.17
C LYS A 169 -22.50 -2.27 3.15
N ILE A 170 -21.28 -2.01 2.70
CA ILE A 170 -20.99 -1.09 1.60
C ILE A 170 -20.15 -1.85 0.58
N VAL A 171 -20.60 -1.84 -0.67
CA VAL A 171 -19.87 -2.43 -1.79
C VAL A 171 -19.39 -1.31 -2.70
N TYR A 172 -18.12 -1.36 -3.07
CA TYR A 172 -17.43 -0.38 -3.87
C TYR A 172 -17.04 -1.01 -5.21
N TYR A 173 -17.35 -0.29 -6.28
CA TYR A 173 -17.14 -0.67 -7.67
C TYR A 173 -16.29 0.39 -8.37
N ASP A 174 -15.40 -0.05 -9.26
CA ASP A 174 -14.78 0.79 -10.30
C ASP A 174 -15.79 1.11 -11.41
#